data_AF-A0ABD5K6C4-F1
#
_entry.id   AF-A0ABD5K6C4-F1
#
_cell.length_a   1.000
_cell.length_b   1.000
_cell.length_c   1.000
_cell.angle_alpha   90.00
_cell.angle_beta   90.00
_cell.angle_gamma   90.00
#
_symmetry.space_group_name_H-M   'P 1'
#
loop_
_entity.id
_entity.type
_entity.pdbx_description
1 polymer ?
#
loop_
_entity_poly.entity_id
_entity_poly.type
_entity_poly.pdbx_seq_one_letter_code
_entity_poly.pdbx_strand_id
1 'polypeptide(L)'
;MTEIWQGWTFTTDHPESKDGVPVLVSPSGRTYKPDDIEPPRYSQAELAKALGVSTAAIRDRIRRGTVPEYDGHTSSGRGYWFVSTIKHLLGSVMR
;
A
#
# COMPACT_ATOMS: atom_id res chain seq x y z
N MET A 1 -30.02 -6.22 -3.52
CA MET A 1 -28.90 -5.55 -2.81
C MET A 1 -28.10 -6.68 -2.19
N THR A 2 -26.92 -6.97 -2.73
CA THR A 2 -26.09 -8.09 -2.23
C THR A 2 -25.41 -7.60 -0.96
N GLU A 3 -25.86 -8.05 0.22
CA GLU A 3 -25.17 -7.74 1.47
C GLU A 3 -23.79 -8.39 1.45
N ILE A 4 -22.74 -7.57 1.45
CA ILE A 4 -21.35 -8.04 1.47
C ILE A 4 -20.99 -8.43 2.91
N TRP A 5 -21.30 -7.53 3.85
CA TRP A 5 -21.27 -7.72 5.31
C TRP A 5 -22.36 -6.85 5.94
N GLN A 6 -22.80 -7.17 7.16
CA GLN A 6 -23.90 -6.45 7.81
C GLN A 6 -23.63 -4.94 7.91
N GLY A 7 -24.53 -4.14 7.31
CA GLY A 7 -24.43 -2.67 7.29
C GLY A 7 -23.38 -2.08 6.34
N TRP A 8 -22.71 -2.92 5.53
CA TRP A 8 -21.81 -2.47 4.47
C TRP A 8 -22.54 -2.43 3.13
N THR A 9 -22.30 -1.36 2.36
CA THR A 9 -22.98 -1.15 1.08
C THR A 9 -21.96 -0.85 -0.02
N PHE A 10 -22.09 -1.52 -1.16
CA PHE A 10 -21.45 -1.08 -2.40
C PHE A 10 -22.40 -0.18 -3.17
N THR A 11 -21.98 1.05 -3.48
CA THR A 11 -22.82 2.02 -4.21
C THR A 11 -22.00 2.84 -5.20
N THR A 12 -22.61 3.21 -6.32
CA THR A 12 -22.11 4.25 -7.24
C THR A 12 -22.71 5.62 -6.96
N ASP A 13 -23.75 5.69 -6.12
CA ASP A 13 -24.41 6.91 -5.66
C ASP A 13 -23.73 7.41 -4.38
N HIS A 14 -22.53 7.94 -4.52
CA HIS A 14 -21.75 8.52 -3.42
C HIS A 14 -20.76 9.56 -3.97
N PRO A 15 -20.46 10.67 -3.26
CA PRO A 15 -19.50 11.68 -3.76
C PRO A 15 -18.10 11.16 -4.09
N GLU A 16 -17.68 10.06 -3.44
CA GLU A 16 -16.39 9.39 -3.67
C GLU A 16 -16.40 8.40 -4.85
N SER A 17 -17.59 8.06 -5.37
CA SER A 17 -17.75 7.29 -6.60
C SER A 17 -17.43 8.19 -7.79
N LYS A 18 -16.39 7.83 -8.54
CA LYS A 18 -15.94 8.56 -9.72
C LYS A 18 -16.11 7.69 -10.94
N ASP A 19 -16.58 8.29 -12.05
CA ASP A 19 -16.68 7.62 -13.35
C ASP A 19 -17.50 6.31 -13.33
N GLY A 20 -18.50 6.22 -12.44
CA GLY A 20 -19.32 5.03 -12.26
C GLY A 20 -18.64 3.87 -11.52
N VAL A 21 -17.45 4.09 -10.96
CA VAL A 21 -16.74 3.10 -10.14
C VAL A 21 -17.37 3.02 -8.75
N PRO A 22 -17.94 1.86 -8.36
CA PRO A 22 -18.61 1.73 -7.07
C PRO A 22 -17.61 1.82 -5.92
N VAL A 23 -18.04 2.43 -4.81
CA VAL A 23 -17.29 2.52 -3.55
C VAL A 23 -17.93 1.61 -2.50
N LEU A 24 -17.09 1.07 -1.63
CA LEU A 24 -17.52 0.31 -0.46
C LEU A 24 -17.72 1.28 0.70
N VAL A 25 -18.91 1.31 1.29
CA VAL A 25 -19.27 2.19 2.41
C VAL A 25 -19.51 1.35 3.65
N SER A 26 -18.85 1.71 4.74
CA SER A 26 -19.02 1.07 6.05
C SER A 26 -20.25 1.60 6.81
N PRO A 27 -20.71 0.90 7.87
CA PRO A 27 -21.82 1.36 8.69
C PRO A 27 -21.63 2.75 9.32
N SER A 28 -20.38 3.18 9.52
CA SER A 28 -20.05 4.51 10.05
C SER A 28 -20.02 5.61 8.98
N GLY A 29 -20.30 5.27 7.72
CA GLY A 29 -20.24 6.19 6.58
C GLY A 29 -18.84 6.38 6.00
N ARG A 30 -17.80 5.72 6.54
CA ARG A 30 -16.46 5.74 5.92
C ARG A 30 -16.48 4.96 4.62
N THR A 31 -15.90 5.53 3.58
CA THR A 31 -15.75 4.91 2.27
C THR A 31 -14.38 4.29 2.06
N TYR A 32 -14.36 3.24 1.25
CA TYR A 32 -13.18 2.48 0.85
C TYR A 32 -13.21 2.26 -0.66
N LYS A 33 -12.09 2.56 -1.30
CA LYS A 33 -11.76 2.25 -2.68
C LYS A 33 -10.95 0.95 -2.73
N PRO A 34 -10.81 0.31 -3.90
CA PRO A 34 -9.94 -0.86 -4.03
C PRO A 34 -8.53 -0.60 -3.48
N ASP A 35 -7.99 0.59 -3.70
CA ASP A 35 -6.68 1.01 -3.19
C ASP A 35 -6.60 1.10 -1.65
N ASP A 36 -7.73 1.27 -0.95
CA ASP A 36 -7.78 1.26 0.53
C ASP A 36 -7.72 -0.16 1.11
N ILE A 37 -7.98 -1.18 0.29
CA ILE A 37 -7.98 -2.59 0.67
C ILE A 37 -6.61 -3.22 0.34
N GLU A 38 -5.93 -2.71 -0.69
CA GLU A 38 -4.59 -3.15 -1.06
C GLU A 38 -3.57 -2.87 0.08
N PRO A 39 -2.74 -3.86 0.46
CA PRO A 39 -1.74 -3.65 1.49
C PRO A 39 -0.78 -2.52 1.10
N PRO A 40 -0.34 -1.67 2.06
CA PRO A 40 0.50 -0.52 1.75
C PRO A 40 1.77 -0.95 1.02
N ARG A 41 2.00 -0.34 -0.15
CA ARG A 41 3.18 -0.58 -0.98
C ARG A 41 4.21 0.49 -0.68
N TYR A 42 5.45 0.07 -0.48
CA TYR A 42 6.61 0.93 -0.28
C TYR A 42 7.46 0.91 -1.55
N SER A 43 7.63 2.06 -2.16
CA SER A 43 8.65 2.29 -3.18
C SER A 43 10.04 2.39 -2.55
N GLN A 44 11.09 2.34 -3.39
CA GLN A 44 12.47 2.59 -2.97
C GLN A 44 12.64 3.94 -2.26
N ALA A 45 11.93 4.98 -2.70
CA ALA A 45 11.98 6.31 -2.10
C ALA A 45 11.30 6.33 -0.72
N GLU A 46 10.16 5.68 -0.58
CA GLU A 46 9.43 5.60 0.69
C GLU A 46 10.20 4.76 1.71
N LEU A 47 10.79 3.64 1.30
CA LEU A 47 11.66 2.83 2.16
C LEU A 47 12.90 3.63 2.60
N ALA A 48 13.53 4.36 1.69
CA ALA A 48 14.67 5.22 2.01
C ALA A 48 14.30 6.28 3.06
N LYS A 49 13.17 6.97 2.86
CA LYS A 49 12.63 7.95 3.80
C LYS A 49 12.32 7.32 5.16
N ALA A 50 11.67 6.17 5.18
CA ALA A 50 11.31 5.47 6.42
C ALA A 50 12.53 5.02 7.24
N LEU A 51 13.64 4.70 6.56
CA LEU A 51 14.90 4.31 7.18
C LEU A 51 15.86 5.48 7.45
N GLY A 52 15.52 6.70 7.04
CA GLY A 52 16.39 7.87 7.18
C GLY A 52 17.66 7.82 6.33
N VAL A 53 17.61 7.14 5.17
CA VAL A 53 18.77 6.96 4.27
C VAL A 53 18.48 7.47 2.86
N SER A 54 19.51 7.51 2.01
CA SER A 54 19.34 7.84 0.59
C SER A 54 18.79 6.67 -0.21
N THR A 55 18.14 6.97 -1.35
CA THR A 55 17.71 5.94 -2.30
C THR A 55 18.89 5.12 -2.85
N ALA A 56 20.06 5.76 -3.03
CA ALA A 56 21.28 5.08 -3.44
C ALA A 56 21.74 4.03 -2.41
N ALA A 57 21.61 4.32 -1.11
CA ALA A 57 21.90 3.35 -0.05
C ALA A 57 20.95 2.14 -0.13
N ILE A 58 19.65 2.34 -0.42
CA ILE A 58 18.73 1.23 -0.64
C ILE A 58 19.15 0.39 -1.86
N ARG A 59 19.56 1.02 -2.98
CA ARG A 59 20.06 0.30 -4.16
C ARG A 59 21.28 -0.57 -3.83
N ASP A 60 22.22 -0.03 -3.05
CA ASP A 60 23.39 -0.79 -2.61
C ASP A 60 23.00 -1.96 -1.69
N ARG A 61 22.05 -1.74 -0.78
CA ARG A 61 21.54 -2.78 0.11
C ARG A 61 20.82 -3.90 -0.63
N ILE A 62 20.06 -3.60 -1.68
CA ILE A 62 19.48 -4.59 -2.59
C ILE A 62 20.58 -5.40 -3.26
N ARG A 63 21.59 -4.73 -3.84
CA ARG A 63 22.73 -5.39 -4.49
C ARG A 63 23.49 -6.33 -3.54
N ARG A 64 23.57 -5.98 -2.25
CA ARG A 64 24.21 -6.79 -1.20
C ARG A 64 23.29 -7.86 -0.59
N GLY A 65 22.01 -7.91 -0.98
CA GLY A 65 21.03 -8.86 -0.42
C GLY A 65 20.60 -8.57 1.02
N THR A 66 20.80 -7.33 1.50
CA THR A 66 20.42 -6.91 2.87
C THR A 66 19.05 -6.21 2.94
N VAL A 67 18.41 -6.05 1.79
CA VAL A 67 17.00 -5.70 1.61
C VAL A 67 16.41 -6.79 0.72
N PRO A 68 15.21 -7.31 1.03
CA PRO A 68 14.56 -8.32 0.21
C PRO A 68 14.37 -7.88 -1.25
N GLU A 69 14.20 -8.85 -2.15
CA GLU A 69 13.73 -8.56 -3.51
C GLU A 69 12.36 -7.87 -3.49
N TYR A 70 12.03 -7.18 -4.58
CA TYR A 70 10.73 -6.54 -4.72
C TYR A 70 9.60 -7.58 -4.73
N ASP A 71 8.50 -7.28 -4.04
CA ASP A 71 7.30 -8.13 -4.08
C ASP A 71 6.58 -8.01 -5.44
N GLY A 72 6.78 -6.90 -6.15
CA GLY A 72 6.24 -6.70 -7.49
C GLY A 72 6.68 -5.39 -8.12
N HIS A 73 6.12 -5.10 -9.29
CA HIS A 73 6.36 -3.86 -10.02
C HIS A 73 5.03 -3.17 -10.37
N THR A 74 5.01 -1.83 -10.31
CA THR A 74 3.88 -1.02 -10.79
C THR A 74 3.75 -1.12 -12.31
N SER A 75 2.63 -0.62 -12.86
CA SER A 75 2.43 -0.49 -14.32
C SER A 75 3.51 0.33 -15.03
N SER A 76 4.18 1.23 -14.30
CA SER A 76 5.33 2.01 -14.77
C SER A 76 6.69 1.32 -14.58
N GLY A 77 6.71 0.07 -14.15
CA GLY A 77 7.92 -0.73 -13.95
C GLY A 77 8.70 -0.41 -12.66
N ARG A 78 8.12 0.32 -11.71
CA ARG A 78 8.79 0.62 -10.43
C ARG A 78 8.57 -0.52 -9.44
N GLY A 79 9.65 -1.06 -8.89
CA GLY A 79 9.59 -2.07 -7.85
C GLY A 79 8.96 -1.54 -6.56
N TYR A 80 8.20 -2.39 -5.87
CA TYR A 80 7.62 -2.09 -4.56
C TYR A 80 7.77 -3.27 -3.59
N TRP A 81 7.66 -2.98 -2.29
CA TRP A 81 7.51 -3.97 -1.23
C TRP A 81 6.21 -3.79 -0.47
N PHE A 82 5.65 -4.87 0.04
CA PHE A 82 4.63 -4.83 1.08
C PHE A 82 5.27 -4.62 2.44
N VAL A 83 4.55 -3.94 3.35
CA VAL A 83 5.00 -3.76 4.75
C VAL A 83 5.39 -5.08 5.40
N SER A 84 4.65 -6.16 5.14
CA SER A 84 4.94 -7.49 5.68
C SER A 84 6.35 -7.98 5.37
N THR A 85 6.87 -7.66 4.18
CA THR A 85 8.19 -8.05 3.68
C THR A 85 9.29 -7.24 4.36
N ILE A 86 9.09 -5.92 4.49
CA ILE A 86 10.12 -5.00 5.00
C ILE A 86 9.96 -4.60 6.47
N LYS A 87 8.95 -5.11 7.20
CA LYS A 87 8.67 -4.74 8.60
C LYS A 87 9.87 -4.89 9.53
N HIS A 88 10.70 -5.91 9.30
CA HIS A 88 11.89 -6.19 10.09
C HIS A 88 12.97 -5.11 9.93
N LEU A 89 12.99 -4.41 8.80
CA LEU A 89 13.87 -3.28 8.55
C LEU A 89 13.37 -2.02 9.27
N LEU A 90 12.04 -1.80 9.25
CA LEU A 90 11.41 -0.62 9.85
C LEU A 90 11.48 -0.66 11.39
N GLY A 91 11.28 -1.83 11.99
CA GLY A 91 11.35 -2.01 13.44
C GLY A 91 12.74 -1.78 14.04
N SER A 92 13.80 -1.86 13.23
CA SER A 92 15.17 -1.58 13.69
C SER A 92 15.46 -0.08 13.91
N VAL A 93 14.58 0.82 13.45
CA VAL A 93 14.78 2.28 13.48
C VAL A 93 13.97 2.95 14.61
N MET A 94 12.93 2.30 15.16
CA MET A 94 12.07 2.85 16.22
C MET A 94 12.55 2.54 17.66
N ARG A 95 13.87 2.51 17.90
CA ARG A 95 14.45 2.42 19.26
C ARG A 95 15.09 3.73 19.69
#